data_AF-A0A972RM77-F1
#
_entry.id   AF-A0A972RM77-F1
#
_cell.length_a   1.000
_cell.length_b   1.000
_cell.length_c   1.000
_cell.angle_alpha   90.00
_cell.angle_beta   90.00
_cell.angle_gamma   90.00
#
_symmetry.space_group_name_H-M   'P 1'
#
loop_
_entity.id
_entity.type
_entity.pdbx_description
1 polymer ?
#
loop_
_entity_poly.entity_id
_entity_poly.type
_entity_poly.pdbx_seq_one_letter_code
_entity_poly.pdbx_strand_id
1 'polypeptide(L)' 'MDIVSSFSDLLQVFAMTMTPATHKNLRELTVGWVFAPRRTITGMLRAGGVDRHHSAFHRIFSNAKWSID' A
#
# COMPACT_ATOMS: atom_id res chain seq x y z
N MET A 1 -8.53 -2.81 -6.19
CA MET A 1 -8.26 -4.05 -6.93
C MET A 1 -7.81 -5.06 -5.91
N ASP A 2 -8.51 -6.18 -5.80
CA ASP A 2 -8.17 -7.22 -4.84
C ASP A 2 -7.61 -8.40 -5.64
N ILE A 3 -6.38 -8.82 -5.31
CA ILE A 3 -5.65 -9.82 -6.08
C ILE A 3 -6.30 -11.20 -5.87
N VAL A 4 -6.49 -11.59 -4.62
CA VAL A 4 -7.21 -12.79 -4.14
C VAL A 4 -7.74 -12.52 -2.73
N SER A 5 -8.75 -13.26 -2.26
CA SER A 5 -9.36 -13.07 -0.93
C SER A 5 -8.36 -13.18 0.21
N SER A 6 -7.48 -14.18 0.19
CA SER A 6 -6.45 -14.39 1.22
C SER A 6 -5.47 -13.21 1.33
N PHE A 7 -5.16 -12.54 0.21
CA PHE A 7 -4.32 -11.36 0.20
C PHE A 7 -5.04 -10.17 0.85
N SER A 8 -6.33 -10.03 0.56
CA SER A 8 -7.21 -9.05 1.19
C SER A 8 -7.31 -9.26 2.71
N ASP A 9 -7.42 -10.51 3.16
CA ASP A 9 -7.48 -10.88 4.58
C ASP A 9 -6.16 -10.57 5.31
N LEU A 10 -5.03 -10.88 4.67
CA LEU A 10 -3.70 -10.56 5.20
C LEU A 10 -3.52 -9.06 5.40
N LEU A 11 -4.04 -8.22 4.50
CA LEU A 11 -3.97 -6.77 4.68
C LEU A 11 -5.00 -6.23 5.67
N GLN A 12 -6.10 -6.95 5.90
CA GLN A 12 -7.15 -6.54 6.83
C GLN A 12 -6.66 -6.47 8.28
N VAL A 13 -5.70 -7.31 8.67
CA VAL A 13 -5.16 -7.33 10.05
C VAL A 13 -4.57 -5.99 10.48
N PHE A 14 -4.08 -5.18 9.52
CA PHE A 14 -3.51 -3.86 9.80
C PHE A 14 -4.57 -2.77 10.01
N ALA A 15 -5.84 -3.02 9.66
CA ALA A 15 -6.90 -2.02 9.71
C ALA A 15 -7.10 -1.43 11.12
N MET A 16 -6.89 -2.23 12.17
CA MET A 16 -7.02 -1.81 13.56
C MET A 16 -5.90 -0.88 14.05
N THR A 17 -4.79 -0.80 13.31
CA THR A 17 -3.60 0.00 13.68
C THR A 17 -3.45 1.27 12.86
N MET A 18 -4.34 1.48 11.90
CA MET A 18 -4.23 2.53 10.88
C MET A 18 -5.54 3.30 10.78
N THR A 19 -5.45 4.56 10.32
CA THR A 19 -6.66 5.26 9.86
C THR A 19 -7.19 4.57 8.59
N PRO A 20 -8.50 4.65 8.30
CA PRO A 20 -9.07 4.10 7.08
C PRO A 20 -8.36 4.59 5.80
N ALA A 21 -7.93 5.86 5.78
CA ALA A 21 -7.19 6.44 4.66
C ALA A 21 -5.78 5.83 4.51
N THR A 22 -5.06 5.62 5.62
CA THR A 22 -3.74 4.98 5.61
C THR A 22 -3.84 3.52 5.18
N HIS A 23 -4.83 2.79 5.69
CA HIS A 23 -5.07 1.39 5.33
C HIS A 23 -5.42 1.22 3.85
N LYS A 24 -6.27 2.10 3.32
CA LYS A 24 -6.56 2.15 1.88
C LYS A 24 -5.31 2.37 1.05
N ASN A 25 -4.49 3.35 1.43
CA ASN A 25 -3.23 3.63 0.72
C ASN A 25 -2.25 2.44 0.81
N LEU A 26 -2.20 1.74 1.96
CA LEU A 26 -1.40 0.51 2.13
C LEU A 26 -1.86 -0.54 1.13
N ARG A 27 -3.16 -0.83 1.07
CA ARG A 27 -3.75 -1.78 0.11
C ARG A 27 -3.38 -1.46 -1.33
N GLU A 28 -3.63 -0.22 -1.76
CA GLU A 28 -3.29 0.25 -3.11
C GLU A 28 -1.80 0.05 -3.43
N LEU A 29 -0.93 0.34 -2.47
CA LEU A 29 0.51 0.23 -2.63
C LEU A 29 1.01 -1.22 -2.64
N THR A 30 0.49 -2.08 -1.77
CA THR A 30 0.86 -3.51 -1.73
C THR A 30 0.35 -4.25 -2.96
N VAL A 31 -0.85 -3.94 -3.46
CA VAL A 31 -1.35 -4.49 -4.72
C VAL A 31 -0.40 -4.11 -5.87
N GLY A 32 -0.05 -2.82 -5.97
CA GLY A 32 0.91 -2.33 -6.96
C GLY A 32 2.29 -2.98 -6.83
N TRP A 33 2.75 -3.22 -5.60
CA TRP A 33 4.04 -3.86 -5.32
C TRP A 33 4.16 -5.27 -5.91
N VAL A 34 3.07 -6.05 -5.93
CA VAL A 34 3.06 -7.41 -6.49
C VAL A 34 3.34 -7.39 -8.00
N PHE A 35 2.82 -6.40 -8.71
CA PHE A 35 2.90 -6.33 -10.18
C PHE A 35 4.02 -5.40 -10.70
N ALA A 36 4.62 -4.58 -9.83
CA ALA A 36 5.53 -3.55 -10.28
C ALA A 36 6.90 -4.10 -10.73
N PRO A 37 7.37 -3.75 -11.94
CA PRO A 37 8.71 -4.12 -12.39
C PRO A 37 9.81 -3.40 -11.58
N ARG A 38 9.50 -2.21 -11.06
CA ARG A 38 10.35 -1.46 -10.12
C ARG A 38 9.53 -1.06 -8.90
N ARG A 39 10.03 -1.39 -7.71
CA ARG A 39 9.36 -1.19 -6.41
C ARG A 39 9.49 0.25 -5.88
N THR A 40 9.36 1.24 -6.78
CA THR A 40 9.24 2.65 -6.41
C THR A 40 7.77 2.99 -6.16
N ILE A 41 7.46 4.00 -5.34
CA ILE A 41 6.06 4.37 -5.05
C ILE A 41 5.29 4.63 -6.35
N THR A 42 5.82 5.47 -7.24
CA THR A 42 5.21 5.73 -8.55
C THR A 42 5.13 4.49 -9.45
N GLY A 43 6.12 3.59 -9.40
CA GLY A 43 6.09 2.32 -10.13
C GLY A 43 4.96 1.39 -9.66
N MET A 44 4.79 1.29 -8.34
CA MET A 44 3.72 0.52 -7.71
C MET A 44 2.35 1.11 -8.03
N LEU A 45 2.18 2.43 -7.93
CA LEU A 45 0.91 3.09 -8.26
C LEU A 45 0.52 2.86 -9.73
N ARG A 46 1.46 2.96 -10.66
CA ARG A 46 1.22 2.66 -12.08
C ARG A 46 0.82 1.21 -12.29
N ALA A 47 1.54 0.27 -11.68
CA ALA A 47 1.25 -1.16 -11.81
C ALA A 47 -0.10 -1.55 -11.19
N GLY A 48 -0.52 -0.87 -10.12
CA GLY A 48 -1.83 -1.05 -9.48
C GLY A 48 -2.98 -0.27 -10.12
N GLY A 49 -2.74 0.48 -11.21
CA GLY A 49 -3.76 1.30 -11.87
C GLY A 49 -4.30 2.46 -11.02
N VAL A 50 -3.48 2.99 -10.11
CA VAL A 50 -3.88 4.06 -9.18
C VAL A 50 -3.60 5.43 -9.79
N ASP A 51 -4.66 6.18 -10.07
CA ASP A 51 -4.60 7.55 -10.58
C ASP A 51 -4.81 8.58 -9.44
N ARG A 52 -3.80 8.68 -8.57
CA ARG A 52 -3.76 9.61 -7.44
C ARG A 52 -2.36 10.17 -7.27
N HIS A 53 -2.25 11.38 -6.71
CA HIS A 53 -0.95 11.99 -6.48
C HIS A 53 -0.11 11.16 -5.48
N HIS A 54 1.07 10.74 -5.92
CA HIS A 54 2.02 9.90 -5.20
C HIS A 54 2.40 10.40 -3.79
N SER A 55 2.36 11.71 -3.53
CA SER A 55 2.67 12.29 -2.20
C SER A 55 1.81 11.71 -1.06
N ALA A 56 0.57 11.30 -1.33
CA ALA A 56 -0.30 10.69 -0.33
C ALA A 56 0.24 9.34 0.19
N PHE A 57 1.06 8.66 -0.60
CA PHE A 57 1.60 7.33 -0.30
C PHE A 57 2.95 7.40 0.43
N HIS A 58 3.73 8.46 0.19
CA HIS A 58 4.96 8.71 0.98
C HIS A 58 4.66 8.88 2.48
N ARG A 59 3.46 9.37 2.83
CA ARG A 59 3.04 9.54 4.23
C ARG A 59 2.97 8.24 5.02
N ILE A 60 2.73 7.10 4.37
CA ILE A 60 2.75 5.79 5.03
C ILE A 60 4.13 5.55 5.62
N PHE A 61 5.18 5.77 4.81
CA PHE A 61 6.55 5.50 5.19
C PHE A 61 7.13 6.53 6.15
N SER A 62 6.72 7.80 6.03
CA SER A 62 7.24 8.87 6.88
C SER A 62 6.73 8.83 8.33
N ASN A 63 5.51 8.31 8.55
CA ASN A 63 4.88 8.28 9.87
C ASN A 63 5.00 6.93 10.58
N ALA A 64 5.35 5.88 9.85
CA ALA A 64 5.46 4.55 10.44
C ALA A 64 6.73 4.45 11.30
N LYS A 65 6.56 3.89 12.50
CA LYS A 65 7.66 3.52 13.38
C LYS A 65 8.17 2.15 12.95
N TRP A 66 9.03 2.13 11.95
CA TRP A 66 9.65 0.91 11.46
C TRP A 66 10.74 0.48 12.46
N SER A 67 10.57 -0.67 13.11
CA SER A 67 11.68 -1.41 13.70
C SER A 67 12.23 -2.33 12.60
N ILE A 68 13.51 -2.18 12.28
CA ILE A 68 14.24 -3.18 11.48
C ILE A 68 14.90 -4.23 12.39
N ASP A 69 14.95 -3.94 13.68
CA ASP A 69 15.38 -4.83 14.75
C ASP A 69 14.31 -5.89 15.04
#